data_AF-A0A2E0BS30-F1
#
_entry.id   AF-A0A2E0BS30-F1
#
_cell.length_a   1.000
_cell.length_b   1.000
_cell.length_c   1.000
_cell.angle_alpha   90.00
_cell.angle_beta   90.00
_cell.angle_gamma   90.00
#
_symmetry.space_group_name_H-M   'P 1'
#
loop_
_entity.id
_entity.type
_entity.pdbx_description
1 polymer ?
#
loop_
_entity_poly.entity_id
_entity_poly.type
_entity_poly.pdbx_seq_one_letter_code
_entity_poly.pdbx_strand_id
1 'polypeptide(L)'
;MPTNVFFNHAVSSEQHLYEDLVVESLRMYGQETFYLPRQIVETDTILDEDVQSKFGDAYSVEMYIENAEGFEGEGDLMSKFGVEIRDQATFVLSVRSWERFVSTDQNLATSLRPNEGDLIYLPLSGSLFEIKFVEHEQPFYQVGKLFVFKLQAELFEYAGEDFDTGTDADFVEEQQAYRVDLRMNGSGAYTIGEDVTLSGNVVGEVVSYSEDVSPNQLEVIHVTTTFRVGDTIVGATSGTSRTISSITDILTMSQDGNAQNLDFEGKADNYLDFSETNPFGEVT
;
A
#
# COMPACT_ATOMS: atom_id res chain seq x y z
N MET A 1 37.75 18.50 -14.08
CA MET A 1 38.61 19.55 -13.49
C MET A 1 40.06 19.20 -13.79
N PRO A 2 40.96 20.17 -14.07
CA PRO A 2 42.36 19.85 -14.32
C PRO A 2 43.04 19.50 -12.99
N THR A 3 43.46 18.25 -12.83
CA THR A 3 44.21 17.80 -11.66
C THR A 3 45.58 17.26 -12.05
N ASN A 4 46.54 17.34 -11.12
CA ASN A 4 47.90 16.84 -11.30
C ASN A 4 47.87 15.30 -11.40
N VAL A 5 48.81 14.70 -12.14
CA VAL A 5 48.92 13.24 -12.37
C VAL A 5 49.03 12.39 -11.10
N PHE A 6 49.31 13.01 -9.95
CA PHE A 6 49.37 12.37 -8.64
C PHE A 6 48.04 12.38 -7.87
N PHE A 7 47.02 13.11 -8.33
CA PHE A 7 45.69 13.07 -7.75
C PHE A 7 44.83 12.06 -8.49
N ASN A 8 44.40 11.02 -7.77
CA ASN A 8 43.36 10.12 -8.22
C ASN A 8 42.09 10.46 -7.43
N HIS A 9 40.97 10.70 -8.12
CA HIS A 9 39.68 11.00 -7.50
C HIS A 9 38.87 9.76 -7.13
N ALA A 10 39.33 8.57 -7.53
CA ALA A 10 38.67 7.30 -7.28
C ALA A 10 39.54 6.39 -6.40
N VAL A 11 39.99 6.91 -5.27
CA VAL A 11 40.71 6.11 -4.26
C VAL A 11 39.69 5.43 -3.35
N SER A 12 39.76 4.10 -3.24
CA SER A 12 38.79 3.32 -2.47
C SER A 12 38.73 3.70 -0.99
N SER A 13 39.86 4.02 -0.36
CA SER A 13 39.89 4.45 1.05
C SER A 13 39.16 5.77 1.29
N GLU A 14 39.22 6.71 0.34
CA GLU A 14 38.48 7.97 0.42
C GLU A 14 36.98 7.75 0.17
N GLN A 15 36.63 6.88 -0.77
CA GLN A 15 35.23 6.50 -1.02
C GLN A 15 34.60 5.86 0.22
N HIS A 16 35.31 4.95 0.89
CA HIS A 16 34.80 4.34 2.13
C HIS A 16 34.62 5.37 3.25
N LEU A 17 35.58 6.28 3.44
CA LEU A 17 35.45 7.34 4.44
C LEU A 17 34.25 8.26 4.14
N TYR A 18 34.07 8.61 2.87
CA TYR A 18 32.93 9.44 2.46
C TYR A 18 31.60 8.72 2.70
N GLU A 19 31.52 7.44 2.33
CA GLU A 19 30.34 6.61 2.56
C GLU A 19 30.04 6.43 4.06
N ASP A 20 31.07 6.27 4.91
CA ASP A 20 30.93 6.21 6.37
C ASP A 20 30.32 7.51 6.92
N LEU A 21 30.81 8.67 6.43
CA LEU A 21 30.30 9.98 6.85
C LEU A 21 28.87 10.21 6.37
N VAL A 22 28.51 9.76 5.17
CA VAL A 22 27.13 9.85 4.66
C VAL A 22 26.19 9.03 5.53
N VAL A 23 26.52 7.76 5.82
CA VAL A 23 25.71 6.91 6.69
C VAL A 23 25.57 7.52 8.09
N GLU A 24 26.66 8.03 8.66
CA GLU A 24 26.61 8.67 9.98
C GLU A 24 25.74 9.93 9.96
N SER A 25 25.84 10.75 8.91
CA SER A 25 25.01 11.95 8.76
C SER A 25 23.51 11.63 8.66
N LEU A 26 23.15 10.58 7.92
CA LEU A 26 21.77 10.10 7.81
C LEU A 26 21.26 9.52 9.12
N ARG A 27 22.12 8.91 9.94
CA ARG A 27 21.73 8.44 11.28
C ARG A 27 21.54 9.58 12.29
N MET A 28 22.30 10.66 12.16
CA MET A 28 22.19 11.81 13.04
C MET A 28 21.00 12.70 12.70
N TYR A 29 20.75 12.93 11.39
CA TYR A 29 19.77 13.91 10.92
C TYR A 29 18.55 13.30 10.23
N GLY A 30 18.65 12.05 9.78
CA GLY A 30 17.51 11.32 9.20
C GLY A 30 16.54 10.86 10.27
N GLN A 31 15.43 10.33 9.80
CA GLN A 31 14.40 9.70 10.60
C GLN A 31 14.40 8.20 10.33
N GLU A 32 13.97 7.42 11.33
CA GLU A 32 13.73 6.00 11.15
C GLU A 32 12.44 5.82 10.35
N THR A 33 12.56 5.17 9.19
CA THR A 33 11.45 4.81 8.32
C THR A 33 11.50 3.31 8.03
N PHE A 34 10.37 2.74 7.62
CA PHE A 34 10.34 1.36 7.17
C PHE A 34 10.22 1.33 5.65
N TYR A 35 11.09 0.55 5.01
CA TYR A 35 11.01 0.23 3.59
C TYR A 35 10.22 -1.07 3.42
N LEU A 36 9.14 -1.02 2.65
CA LEU A 36 8.25 -2.14 2.38
C LEU A 36 8.38 -2.51 0.90
N PRO A 37 9.08 -3.61 0.55
CA PRO A 37 9.17 -4.06 -0.83
C PRO A 37 7.83 -4.59 -1.30
N ARG A 38 7.46 -4.22 -2.53
CA ARG A 38 6.25 -4.69 -3.18
C ARG A 38 6.44 -6.10 -3.71
N GLN A 39 5.50 -6.98 -3.37
CA GLN A 39 5.38 -8.29 -3.99
C GLN A 39 4.18 -8.30 -4.96
N ILE A 40 4.44 -8.59 -6.23
CA ILE A 40 3.40 -8.69 -7.25
C ILE A 40 2.81 -10.11 -7.19
N VAL A 41 1.51 -10.22 -6.91
CA VAL A 41 0.81 -11.51 -6.79
C VAL A 41 0.24 -11.94 -8.14
N GLU A 42 -0.47 -11.03 -8.81
CA GLU A 42 -1.06 -11.28 -10.13
C GLU A 42 -0.81 -10.12 -11.09
N THR A 43 -0.36 -10.46 -12.29
CA THR A 43 -0.18 -9.55 -13.43
C THR A 43 -1.19 -9.89 -14.52
N ASP A 44 -1.96 -8.91 -15.00
CA ASP A 44 -2.78 -9.11 -16.19
C ASP A 44 -1.87 -9.18 -17.43
N THR A 45 -1.86 -10.34 -18.07
CA THR A 45 -1.09 -10.56 -19.30
C THR A 45 -1.58 -9.79 -20.52
N ILE A 46 -2.78 -9.20 -20.48
CA ILE A 46 -3.35 -8.44 -21.60
C ILE A 46 -2.92 -6.97 -21.55
N LEU A 47 -3.04 -6.33 -20.37
CA LEU A 47 -2.66 -4.93 -20.17
C LEU A 47 -1.27 -4.74 -19.57
N ASP A 48 -0.61 -5.83 -19.15
CA ASP A 48 0.66 -5.81 -18.41
C ASP A 48 0.57 -4.92 -17.16
N GLU A 49 -0.61 -4.91 -16.53
CA GLU A 49 -0.87 -4.20 -15.29
C GLU A 49 -0.84 -5.17 -14.12
N ASP A 50 -0.31 -4.70 -12.99
CA ASP A 50 -0.34 -5.45 -11.75
C ASP A 50 -1.74 -5.31 -11.16
N VAL A 51 -2.48 -6.42 -11.08
CA VAL A 51 -3.87 -6.41 -10.60
C VAL A 51 -3.90 -6.41 -9.08
N GLN A 52 -2.92 -7.04 -8.43
CA GLN A 52 -2.86 -7.14 -6.98
C GLN A 52 -1.42 -7.10 -6.46
N SER A 53 -1.18 -6.23 -5.49
CA SER A 53 0.09 -6.07 -4.78
C SER A 53 -0.04 -6.51 -3.33
N LYS A 54 1.00 -7.14 -2.80
CA LYS A 54 1.11 -7.51 -1.39
C LYS A 54 2.41 -6.94 -0.78
N PHE A 55 2.36 -6.56 0.48
CA PHE A 55 3.48 -6.08 1.28
C PHE A 55 3.61 -6.94 2.54
N GLY A 56 4.52 -7.91 2.53
CA GLY A 56 4.71 -8.84 3.65
C GLY A 56 5.94 -8.56 4.53
N ASP A 57 6.87 -7.73 4.04
CA ASP A 57 8.14 -7.46 4.71
C ASP A 57 8.30 -5.96 4.99
N ALA A 58 8.96 -5.62 6.10
CA ALA A 58 9.29 -4.25 6.46
C ALA A 58 10.71 -4.16 7.02
N TYR A 59 11.54 -3.29 6.43
CA TYR A 59 12.93 -3.08 6.82
C TYR A 59 13.13 -1.68 7.39
N SER A 60 13.53 -1.59 8.65
CA SER A 60 13.92 -0.31 9.26
C SER A 60 15.20 0.22 8.60
N VAL A 61 15.12 1.45 8.08
CA VAL A 61 16.21 2.16 7.43
C VAL A 61 16.18 3.64 7.82
N GLU A 62 17.35 4.26 7.92
CA GLU A 62 17.44 5.69 8.20
C GLU A 62 17.38 6.49 6.89
N MET A 63 16.34 7.31 6.74
CA MET A 63 16.16 8.18 5.57
C MET A 63 16.10 9.65 5.98
N TYR A 64 16.71 10.51 5.16
CA TYR A 64 16.57 11.95 5.31
C TYR A 64 15.53 12.49 4.32
N ILE A 65 14.65 13.37 4.79
CA ILE A 65 13.64 14.01 3.96
C ILE A 65 14.20 15.34 3.47
N GLU A 66 14.46 15.47 2.17
CA GLU A 66 15.08 16.67 1.59
C GLU A 66 14.11 17.87 1.59
N ASN A 67 12.80 17.62 1.50
CA ASN A 67 11.77 18.65 1.34
C ASN A 67 11.06 19.05 2.65
N ALA A 68 11.79 19.27 3.75
CA ALA A 68 11.19 19.70 5.03
C ALA A 68 10.87 21.21 5.10
N GLU A 69 11.51 22.03 4.27
CA GLU A 69 11.33 23.50 4.23
C GLU A 69 11.28 23.99 2.77
N GLY A 70 10.23 23.60 2.05
CA GLY A 70 10.18 23.90 0.62
C GLY A 70 8.84 23.59 -0.02
N PHE A 71 7.76 24.16 0.50
CA PHE A 71 6.54 24.40 -0.29
C PHE A 71 6.84 25.46 -1.37
N GLU A 72 7.87 25.23 -2.18
CA GLU A 72 8.00 25.89 -3.47
C GLU A 72 6.97 25.18 -4.33
N GLY A 73 5.83 25.85 -4.52
CA GLY A 73 4.74 25.35 -5.33
C GLY A 73 5.25 25.01 -6.73
N GLU A 74 5.60 23.74 -6.92
CA GLU A 74 5.39 23.08 -8.19
C GLU A 74 3.86 23.01 -8.31
N GLY A 75 3.34 24.07 -8.92
CA GLY A 75 1.93 24.41 -8.87
C GLY A 75 1.07 23.29 -9.41
N ASP A 76 -0.14 23.21 -8.86
CA ASP A 76 -1.37 22.74 -9.53
C ASP A 76 -1.04 21.90 -10.76
N LEU A 77 -0.65 20.65 -10.51
CA LEU A 77 -0.40 19.69 -11.58
C LEU A 77 -1.76 19.44 -12.23
N MET A 78 -2.06 20.27 -13.22
CA MET A 78 -3.24 20.17 -14.06
C MET A 78 -3.07 18.91 -14.92
N SER A 79 -3.50 17.79 -14.36
CA SER A 79 -3.73 16.57 -15.11
C SER A 79 -4.89 16.80 -16.07
N LYS A 80 -5.01 15.98 -17.12
CA LYS A 80 -6.14 16.05 -18.07
C LYS A 80 -7.51 15.82 -17.41
N PHE A 81 -7.53 15.42 -16.14
CA PHE A 81 -8.71 15.15 -15.33
C PHE A 81 -8.96 16.17 -14.21
N GLY A 82 -8.09 17.15 -14.00
CA GLY A 82 -8.29 18.20 -12.99
C GLY A 82 -7.02 18.61 -12.24
N VAL A 83 -7.23 19.38 -11.18
CA VAL A 83 -6.22 19.73 -10.18
C VAL A 83 -6.17 18.62 -9.15
N GLU A 84 -5.05 17.92 -9.07
CA GLU A 84 -4.81 16.92 -8.04
C GLU A 84 -3.60 17.37 -7.22
N ILE A 85 -3.82 17.61 -5.92
CA ILE A 85 -2.76 17.99 -4.99
C ILE A 85 -2.31 16.69 -4.32
N ARG A 86 -1.24 16.09 -4.83
CA ARG A 86 -0.59 14.95 -4.17
C ARG A 86 0.57 15.46 -3.34
N ASP A 87 0.65 15.00 -2.11
CA ASP A 87 1.80 15.28 -1.25
C ASP A 87 3.00 14.49 -1.79
N GLN A 88 4.04 15.19 -2.23
CA GLN A 88 5.28 14.61 -2.73
C GLN A 88 6.42 14.84 -1.74
N ALA A 89 7.25 13.82 -1.54
CA ALA A 89 8.43 13.89 -0.68
C ALA A 89 9.63 13.23 -1.35
N THR A 90 10.81 13.84 -1.17
CA THR A 90 12.08 13.26 -1.61
C THR A 90 12.81 12.66 -0.43
N PHE A 91 12.96 11.34 -0.43
CA PHE A 91 13.71 10.60 0.57
C PHE A 91 15.13 10.32 0.07
N VAL A 92 16.10 10.51 0.95
CA VAL A 92 17.51 10.21 0.69
C VAL A 92 17.91 8.99 1.49
N LEU A 93 18.26 7.91 0.79
CA LEU A 93 18.69 6.64 1.37
C LEU A 93 20.16 6.40 1.06
N SER A 94 20.93 5.89 2.03
CA SER A 94 22.32 5.49 1.79
C SER A 94 22.40 4.19 0.98
N VAL A 95 23.31 4.14 -0.01
CA VAL A 95 23.54 2.92 -0.81
C VAL A 95 23.99 1.77 0.09
N ARG A 96 24.78 2.05 1.12
CA ARG A 96 25.25 1.02 2.05
C ARG A 96 24.14 0.47 2.96
N SER A 97 23.22 1.31 3.42
CA SER A 97 22.06 0.87 4.20
C SER A 97 21.16 -0.03 3.35
N TRP A 98 20.94 0.36 2.08
CA TRP A 98 20.24 -0.46 1.10
C TRP A 98 20.89 -1.85 0.93
N GLU A 99 22.18 -1.88 0.61
CA GLU A 99 22.94 -3.12 0.42
C GLU A 99 22.90 -4.01 1.66
N ARG A 100 23.00 -3.41 2.85
CA ARG A 100 23.04 -4.16 4.12
C ARG A 100 21.70 -4.76 4.54
N PHE A 101 20.60 -4.02 4.37
CA PHE A 101 19.31 -4.38 4.97
C PHE A 101 18.30 -4.88 3.97
N VAL A 102 18.22 -4.27 2.78
CA VAL A 102 17.10 -4.49 1.85
C VAL A 102 17.52 -5.35 0.66
N SER A 103 18.73 -5.15 0.11
CA SER A 103 19.16 -5.80 -1.15
C SER A 103 19.22 -7.34 -1.14
N THR A 104 19.12 -7.95 0.05
CA THR A 104 19.14 -9.42 0.20
C THR A 104 17.76 -10.04 0.01
N ASP A 105 16.72 -9.21 -0.03
CA ASP A 105 15.35 -9.67 -0.23
C ASP A 105 15.18 -10.30 -1.62
N GLN A 106 14.50 -11.44 -1.65
CA GLN A 106 14.24 -12.21 -2.86
C GLN A 106 13.04 -11.70 -3.66
N ASN A 107 12.18 -10.89 -3.03
CA ASN A 107 10.98 -10.33 -3.64
C ASN A 107 11.25 -9.06 -4.46
N LEU A 108 12.45 -8.49 -4.37
CA LEU A 108 12.83 -7.29 -5.13
C LEU A 108 12.94 -7.57 -6.63
N ALA A 109 12.35 -6.68 -7.44
CA ALA A 109 12.50 -6.72 -8.89
C ALA A 109 13.96 -6.53 -9.33
N THR A 110 14.68 -5.61 -8.68
CA THR A 110 16.14 -5.51 -8.75
C THR A 110 16.73 -5.28 -7.36
N SER A 111 17.83 -6.00 -7.06
CA SER A 111 18.56 -5.80 -5.80
C SER A 111 19.57 -4.64 -5.87
N LEU A 112 19.81 -4.08 -7.07
CA LEU A 112 20.83 -3.04 -7.27
C LEU A 112 20.43 -1.68 -6.69
N ARG A 113 19.14 -1.38 -6.66
CA ARG A 113 18.57 -0.11 -6.22
C ARG A 113 17.14 -0.32 -5.70
N PRO A 114 16.61 0.63 -4.92
CA PRO A 114 15.17 0.70 -4.64
C PRO A 114 14.34 0.63 -5.93
N ASN A 115 13.21 -0.07 -5.86
CA ASN A 115 12.31 -0.23 -6.99
C ASN A 115 11.21 0.84 -6.95
N GLU A 116 10.73 1.22 -8.12
CA GLU A 116 9.48 1.97 -8.24
C GLU A 116 8.28 1.09 -7.79
N GLY A 117 7.32 1.71 -7.11
CA GLY A 117 6.14 1.04 -6.54
C GLY A 117 6.34 0.44 -5.14
N ASP A 118 7.57 0.41 -4.63
CA ASP A 118 7.82 0.05 -3.22
C ASP A 118 7.35 1.19 -2.29
N LEU A 119 6.99 0.84 -1.05
CA LEU A 119 6.46 1.80 -0.08
C LEU A 119 7.46 2.17 1.01
N ILE A 120 7.33 3.40 1.51
CA ILE A 120 8.07 3.93 2.65
C ILE A 120 7.06 4.34 3.71
N TYR A 121 7.10 3.66 4.85
CA TYR A 121 6.27 3.98 6.00
C TYR A 121 7.00 4.92 6.97
N LEU A 122 6.35 6.02 7.35
CA LEU A 122 6.83 6.99 8.33
C LEU A 122 6.11 6.80 9.67
N PRO A 123 6.76 6.20 10.69
CA PRO A 123 6.14 5.97 12.00
C PRO A 123 5.71 7.25 12.72
N LEU A 124 6.38 8.37 12.46
CA LEU A 124 6.09 9.64 13.13
C LEU A 124 4.75 10.25 12.68
N SER A 125 4.39 10.09 11.41
CA SER A 125 3.15 10.63 10.84
C SER A 125 2.08 9.55 10.60
N GLY A 126 2.46 8.27 10.62
CA GLY A 126 1.60 7.16 10.21
C GLY A 126 1.30 7.14 8.71
N SER A 127 2.08 7.84 7.90
CA SER A 127 1.83 7.99 6.46
C SER A 127 2.68 7.01 5.65
N LEU A 128 2.10 6.50 4.56
CA LEU A 128 2.77 5.67 3.56
C LEU A 128 3.08 6.50 2.32
N PHE A 129 4.28 6.35 1.77
CA PHE A 129 4.69 7.00 0.53
C PHE A 129 5.11 5.95 -0.50
N GLU A 130 4.59 6.05 -1.72
CA GLU A 130 4.94 5.18 -2.83
C GLU A 130 6.06 5.80 -3.67
N ILE A 131 7.11 5.02 -3.93
CA ILE A 131 8.25 5.45 -4.74
C ILE A 131 7.85 5.51 -6.21
N LYS A 132 7.75 6.71 -6.78
CA LYS A 132 7.47 6.89 -8.21
C LYS A 132 8.72 6.87 -9.07
N PHE A 133 9.83 7.40 -8.54
CA PHE A 133 11.07 7.48 -9.29
C PHE A 133 12.30 7.43 -8.39
N VAL A 134 13.32 6.71 -8.85
CA VAL A 134 14.59 6.58 -8.15
C VAL A 134 15.69 7.21 -8.98
N GLU A 135 16.24 8.31 -8.48
CA GLU A 135 17.45 8.90 -9.05
C GLU A 135 18.66 8.04 -8.67
N HIS A 136 19.03 7.17 -9.60
CA HIS A 136 20.23 6.32 -9.50
C HIS A 136 21.45 6.89 -10.23
N GLU A 137 21.33 8.04 -10.91
CA GLU A 137 22.42 8.65 -11.66
C GLU A 137 22.51 10.16 -11.42
N GLN A 138 23.69 10.63 -11.03
CA GLN A 138 24.01 12.05 -11.01
C GLN A 138 25.07 12.36 -12.07
N PRO A 139 24.93 13.44 -12.86
CA PRO A 139 25.91 13.81 -13.89
C PRO A 139 27.32 14.05 -13.36
N PHE A 140 27.47 14.29 -12.05
CA PHE A 140 28.74 14.61 -11.41
C PHE A 140 28.95 13.83 -10.12
N TYR A 141 29.78 12.79 -10.19
CA TYR A 141 30.23 12.05 -9.01
C TYR A 141 31.51 12.68 -8.44
N GLN A 142 31.42 13.25 -7.22
CA GLN A 142 32.55 13.95 -6.58
C GLN A 142 33.78 13.04 -6.37
N VAL A 143 33.56 11.75 -6.08
CA VAL A 143 34.63 10.73 -5.93
C VAL A 143 34.40 9.49 -6.82
N GLY A 144 33.69 9.66 -7.93
CA GLY A 144 33.51 8.62 -8.95
C GLY A 144 32.51 7.49 -8.62
N LYS A 145 31.74 7.59 -7.52
CA LYS A 145 30.64 6.67 -7.18
C LYS A 145 29.45 7.45 -6.60
N LEU A 146 28.25 6.89 -6.72
CA LEU A 146 27.05 7.30 -5.98
C LEU A 146 27.07 6.69 -4.57
N PHE A 147 26.69 7.48 -3.56
CA PHE A 147 26.59 7.03 -2.16
C PHE A 147 25.18 7.15 -1.56
N VAL A 148 24.29 7.84 -2.27
CA VAL A 148 22.91 8.05 -1.86
C VAL A 148 21.98 7.81 -3.04
N PHE A 149 20.84 7.18 -2.79
CA PHE A 149 19.70 7.17 -3.68
C PHE A 149 18.76 8.30 -3.28
N LYS A 150 18.24 9.05 -4.27
CA LYS A 150 17.11 9.96 -4.04
C LYS A 150 15.85 9.30 -4.57
N LEU A 151 14.87 9.16 -3.70
CA LEU A 151 13.59 8.50 -3.95
C LEU A 151 12.54 9.60 -3.99
N GLN A 152 11.99 9.86 -5.16
CA GLN A 152 10.81 10.72 -5.31
C GLN A 152 9.59 9.86 -5.05
N ALA A 153 8.87 10.19 -3.99
CA ALA A 153 7.73 9.43 -3.54
C ALA A 153 6.51 10.34 -3.37
N GLU A 154 5.33 9.76 -3.54
CA GLU A 154 4.03 10.42 -3.37
C GLU A 154 3.25 9.73 -2.25
N LEU A 155 2.33 10.45 -1.61
CA LEU A 155 1.43 9.83 -0.63
C LEU A 155 0.71 8.64 -1.27
N PHE A 156 0.78 7.48 -0.61
CA PHE A 156 0.17 6.25 -1.08
C PHE A 156 -1.35 6.31 -0.91
N GLU A 157 -2.06 5.84 -1.94
CA GLU A 157 -3.51 5.68 -1.93
C GLU A 157 -3.84 4.19 -1.96
N TYR A 158 -4.57 3.73 -0.95
CA TYR A 158 -4.98 2.34 -0.86
C TYR A 158 -5.99 2.00 -1.98
N ALA A 159 -5.70 0.94 -2.73
CA ALA A 159 -6.52 0.43 -3.83
C ALA A 159 -6.90 -1.05 -3.67
N GLY A 160 -6.73 -1.63 -2.49
CA GLY A 160 -7.03 -3.03 -2.21
C GLY A 160 -5.80 -3.95 -2.16
N GLU A 161 -4.62 -3.37 -1.94
CA GLU A 161 -3.40 -4.11 -1.62
C GLU A 161 -3.56 -4.88 -0.30
N ASP A 162 -2.67 -5.86 -0.10
CA ASP A 162 -2.62 -6.74 1.08
C ASP A 162 -1.37 -6.39 1.93
N PHE A 163 -1.53 -6.02 3.20
CA PHE A 163 -0.46 -5.60 4.12
C PHE A 163 -0.33 -6.54 5.33
N ASP A 164 0.72 -7.36 5.30
CA ASP A 164 1.04 -8.33 6.35
C ASP A 164 2.44 -8.06 6.93
N THR A 165 2.78 -6.79 7.20
CA THR A 165 4.16 -6.43 7.57
C THR A 165 4.46 -6.62 9.05
N GLY A 166 3.44 -6.76 9.90
CA GLY A 166 3.58 -6.79 11.35
C GLY A 166 3.96 -5.43 11.94
N THR A 167 3.78 -4.35 11.18
CA THR A 167 4.01 -2.97 11.60
C THR A 167 2.71 -2.18 11.58
N ASP A 168 2.75 -0.95 12.10
CA ASP A 168 1.60 -0.04 12.08
C ASP A 168 1.14 0.35 10.65
N ALA A 169 1.88 -0.05 9.61
CA ALA A 169 1.44 0.07 8.22
C ALA A 169 0.18 -0.77 7.94
N ASP A 170 0.00 -1.91 8.61
CA ASP A 170 -1.14 -2.82 8.40
C ASP A 170 -2.48 -2.17 8.78
N PHE A 171 -2.47 -1.11 9.61
CA PHE A 171 -3.68 -0.35 9.93
C PHE A 171 -4.30 0.38 8.73
N VAL A 172 -3.56 0.58 7.64
CA VAL A 172 -4.10 1.22 6.43
C VAL A 172 -5.27 0.42 5.86
N GLU A 173 -5.15 -0.90 5.84
CA GLU A 173 -6.17 -1.81 5.35
C GLU A 173 -7.38 -1.79 6.27
N GLU A 174 -7.13 -1.87 7.57
CA GLU A 174 -8.20 -1.78 8.57
C GLU A 174 -9.01 -0.49 8.36
N GLN A 175 -8.36 0.65 8.12
CA GLN A 175 -9.04 1.94 8.04
C GLN A 175 -9.68 2.23 6.68
N GLN A 176 -9.09 1.76 5.59
CA GLN A 176 -9.45 2.15 4.23
C GLN A 176 -10.07 1.02 3.40
N ALA A 177 -10.02 -0.24 3.84
CA ALA A 177 -10.65 -1.34 3.13
C ALA A 177 -12.17 -1.36 3.29
N TYR A 178 -12.82 -1.88 2.25
CA TYR A 178 -14.25 -2.14 2.25
C TYR A 178 -14.59 -3.30 3.18
N ARG A 179 -15.47 -3.06 4.16
CA ARG A 179 -15.85 -4.04 5.18
C ARG A 179 -17.23 -4.63 4.91
N VAL A 180 -17.33 -5.95 5.05
CA VAL A 180 -18.60 -6.67 5.05
C VAL A 180 -18.93 -7.14 6.47
N ASP A 181 -20.07 -6.69 6.98
CA ASP A 181 -20.56 -7.09 8.31
C ASP A 181 -21.42 -8.36 8.20
N LEU A 182 -20.96 -9.41 8.85
CA LEU A 182 -21.63 -10.70 8.91
C LEU A 182 -22.14 -10.94 10.33
N ARG A 183 -23.44 -11.29 10.45
CA ARG A 183 -24.01 -11.82 11.68
C ARG A 183 -23.92 -13.32 11.65
N MET A 184 -23.28 -13.92 12.64
CA MET A 184 -22.88 -15.32 12.64
C MET A 184 -23.59 -16.11 13.74
N ASN A 185 -24.08 -17.30 13.38
CA ASN A 185 -24.58 -18.30 14.34
C ASN A 185 -23.51 -19.36 14.59
N GLY A 186 -23.40 -19.82 15.85
CA GLY A 186 -22.47 -20.88 16.25
C GLY A 186 -21.63 -20.50 17.48
N SER A 187 -20.56 -21.26 17.72
CA SER A 187 -19.63 -21.11 18.85
C SER A 187 -18.18 -21.08 18.35
N GLY A 188 -17.27 -20.48 19.13
CA GLY A 188 -15.83 -20.37 18.80
C GLY A 188 -15.48 -18.99 18.22
N ALA A 189 -14.31 -18.46 18.55
CA ALA A 189 -13.91 -17.12 18.11
C ALA A 189 -13.01 -17.20 16.88
N TYR A 190 -13.14 -16.22 15.99
CA TYR A 190 -12.15 -15.98 14.94
C TYR A 190 -10.95 -15.24 15.53
N THR A 191 -9.78 -15.44 14.95
CA THR A 191 -8.58 -14.65 15.23
C THR A 191 -8.53 -13.48 14.26
N ILE A 192 -8.23 -12.28 14.75
CA ILE A 192 -8.01 -11.09 13.91
C ILE A 192 -6.80 -11.36 13.00
N GLY A 193 -6.88 -10.95 11.74
CA GLY A 193 -5.86 -11.17 10.72
C GLY A 193 -5.83 -12.60 10.17
N GLU A 194 -6.93 -13.36 10.28
CA GLU A 194 -6.99 -14.71 9.70
C GLU A 194 -7.78 -14.76 8.40
N ASP A 195 -7.28 -15.56 7.45
CA ASP A 195 -8.03 -15.92 6.25
C ASP A 195 -9.31 -16.69 6.60
N VAL A 196 -10.42 -16.26 5.98
CA VAL A 196 -11.67 -17.01 6.00
C VAL A 196 -11.84 -17.81 4.72
N THR A 197 -12.34 -19.03 4.87
CA THR A 197 -12.61 -19.93 3.76
C THR A 197 -14.10 -20.23 3.60
N LEU A 198 -14.54 -20.31 2.36
CA LEU A 198 -15.87 -20.79 1.97
C LEU A 198 -15.71 -21.94 0.99
N SER A 199 -16.27 -23.10 1.35
CA SER A 199 -16.13 -24.34 0.56
C SER A 199 -14.67 -24.72 0.22
N GLY A 200 -13.72 -24.32 1.07
CA GLY A 200 -12.30 -24.63 0.94
C GLY A 200 -11.46 -23.63 0.13
N ASN A 201 -12.05 -22.54 -0.36
CA ASN A 201 -11.30 -21.43 -0.99
C ASN A 201 -11.20 -20.26 0.00
N VAL A 202 -10.08 -19.53 0.01
CA VAL A 202 -9.93 -18.27 0.75
C VAL A 202 -10.81 -17.21 0.10
N VAL A 203 -11.62 -16.53 0.90
CA VAL A 203 -12.67 -15.61 0.42
C VAL A 203 -12.67 -14.25 1.11
N GLY A 204 -11.71 -14.00 2.00
CA GLY A 204 -11.51 -12.72 2.68
C GLY A 204 -10.69 -12.90 3.96
N GLU A 205 -10.55 -11.81 4.71
CA GLU A 205 -9.74 -11.75 5.94
C GLU A 205 -10.53 -11.14 7.10
N VAL A 206 -10.34 -11.66 8.31
CA VAL A 206 -11.03 -11.18 9.53
C VAL A 206 -10.39 -9.92 10.08
N VAL A 207 -11.13 -8.81 10.09
CA VAL A 207 -10.67 -7.56 10.74
C VAL A 207 -11.14 -7.47 12.19
N SER A 208 -12.40 -7.83 12.44
CA SER A 208 -12.93 -7.73 13.79
C SER A 208 -13.98 -8.80 14.06
N TYR A 209 -14.06 -9.21 15.32
CA TYR A 209 -14.99 -10.22 15.78
C TYR A 209 -15.51 -9.88 17.18
N SER A 210 -16.83 -9.94 17.37
CA SER A 210 -17.48 -9.63 18.65
C SER A 210 -18.59 -10.63 19.00
N GLU A 211 -18.59 -11.09 20.26
CA GLU A 211 -19.63 -11.92 20.87
C GLU A 211 -20.60 -11.11 21.76
N ASP A 212 -20.39 -9.80 21.86
CA ASP A 212 -21.21 -8.92 22.70
C ASP A 212 -22.58 -8.61 22.08
N VAL A 213 -22.76 -8.98 20.80
CA VAL A 213 -24.01 -8.84 20.05
C VAL A 213 -24.53 -10.21 19.66
N SER A 214 -25.85 -10.40 19.69
CA SER A 214 -26.51 -11.65 19.30
C SER A 214 -27.40 -11.42 18.07
N PRO A 215 -27.14 -12.08 16.93
CA PRO A 215 -26.05 -13.02 16.64
C PRO A 215 -24.68 -12.33 16.62
N ASN A 216 -23.62 -13.12 16.87
CA ASN A 216 -22.24 -12.65 16.95
C ASN A 216 -21.83 -11.90 15.68
N GLN A 217 -21.00 -10.85 15.81
CA GLN A 217 -20.57 -10.02 14.68
C GLN A 217 -19.20 -10.48 14.19
N LEU A 218 -19.05 -10.55 12.87
CA LEU A 218 -17.78 -10.77 12.18
C LEU A 218 -17.67 -9.72 11.07
N GLU A 219 -16.57 -8.99 11.02
CA GLU A 219 -16.26 -8.04 9.95
C GLU A 219 -15.11 -8.59 9.11
N VAL A 220 -15.29 -8.60 7.79
CA VAL A 220 -14.36 -9.20 6.84
C VAL A 220 -13.99 -8.19 5.74
N ILE A 221 -12.72 -8.17 5.34
CA ILE A 221 -12.19 -7.39 4.21
C ILE A 221 -11.66 -8.30 3.09
N HIS A 222 -11.21 -7.69 1.98
CA HIS A 222 -10.73 -8.35 0.76
C HIS A 222 -11.65 -9.48 0.27
N VAL A 223 -12.96 -9.23 0.33
CA VAL A 223 -13.96 -10.23 -0.01
C VAL A 223 -13.94 -10.51 -1.52
N THR A 224 -13.51 -11.71 -1.90
CA THR A 224 -13.39 -12.10 -3.32
C THR A 224 -14.65 -12.78 -3.88
N THR A 225 -15.57 -13.20 -3.01
CA THR A 225 -16.80 -13.91 -3.41
C THR A 225 -18.03 -13.35 -2.70
N THR A 226 -19.17 -13.37 -3.38
CA THR A 226 -20.43 -12.91 -2.78
C THR A 226 -20.92 -13.89 -1.72
N PHE A 227 -20.95 -13.46 -0.48
CA PHE A 227 -21.53 -14.22 0.63
C PHE A 227 -23.06 -14.32 0.53
N ARG A 228 -23.60 -15.44 1.01
CA ARG A 228 -25.04 -15.68 1.13
C ARG A 228 -25.41 -16.07 2.54
N VAL A 229 -26.62 -15.68 2.95
CA VAL A 229 -27.19 -16.16 4.21
C VAL A 229 -27.29 -17.69 4.17
N GLY A 230 -26.77 -18.34 5.20
CA GLY A 230 -26.65 -19.79 5.30
C GLY A 230 -25.28 -20.36 4.92
N ASP A 231 -24.40 -19.57 4.30
CA ASP A 231 -23.03 -20.00 4.01
C ASP A 231 -22.26 -20.29 5.30
N THR A 232 -21.36 -21.27 5.25
CA THR A 232 -20.50 -21.65 6.38
C THR A 232 -19.10 -21.13 6.13
N ILE A 233 -18.66 -20.21 6.99
CA ILE A 233 -17.34 -19.58 6.93
C ILE A 233 -16.42 -20.25 7.94
N VAL A 234 -15.24 -20.67 7.49
CA VAL A 234 -14.25 -21.38 8.31
C VAL A 234 -12.96 -20.57 8.39
N GLY A 235 -12.53 -20.22 9.60
CA GLY A 235 -11.24 -19.54 9.83
C GLY A 235 -10.07 -20.50 9.61
N ALA A 236 -9.06 -20.07 8.86
CA ALA A 236 -7.92 -20.89 8.50
C ALA A 236 -7.01 -21.21 9.69
N THR A 237 -6.87 -20.27 10.64
CA THR A 237 -5.98 -20.39 11.80
C THR A 237 -6.73 -20.91 13.02
N SER A 238 -7.91 -20.36 13.31
CA SER A 238 -8.74 -20.72 14.46
C SER A 238 -9.47 -22.05 14.27
N GLY A 239 -9.71 -22.47 13.02
CA GLY A 239 -10.57 -23.61 12.69
C GLY A 239 -12.04 -23.39 13.05
N THR A 240 -12.43 -22.17 13.44
CA THR A 240 -13.79 -21.82 13.81
C THR A 240 -14.68 -21.85 12.58
N SER A 241 -15.80 -22.59 12.68
CA SER A 241 -16.77 -22.74 11.60
C SER A 241 -18.13 -22.21 12.02
N ARG A 242 -18.65 -21.19 11.33
CA ARG A 242 -19.93 -20.55 11.67
C ARG A 242 -20.78 -20.27 10.44
N THR A 243 -22.09 -20.22 10.64
CA THR A 243 -23.05 -19.97 9.56
C THR A 243 -23.51 -18.52 9.56
N ILE A 244 -23.60 -17.93 8.36
CA ILE A 244 -24.08 -16.56 8.18
C ILE A 244 -25.59 -16.51 8.43
N SER A 245 -26.00 -15.72 9.41
CA SER A 245 -27.39 -15.44 9.78
C SER A 245 -27.99 -14.27 9.02
N SER A 246 -27.21 -13.21 8.83
CA SER A 246 -27.57 -12.05 8.03
C SER A 246 -26.30 -11.32 7.60
N ILE A 247 -26.39 -10.61 6.48
CA ILE A 247 -25.31 -9.81 5.92
C ILE A 247 -25.78 -8.36 5.99
N THR A 248 -24.94 -7.49 6.53
CA THR A 248 -25.12 -6.04 6.45
C THR A 248 -23.98 -5.53 5.63
N ASP A 249 -24.28 -5.05 4.43
CA ASP A 249 -23.26 -4.48 3.57
C ASP A 249 -23.08 -3.02 3.95
N ILE A 250 -21.91 -2.67 4.50
CA ILE A 250 -21.62 -1.30 4.89
C ILE A 250 -21.05 -0.60 3.65
N LEU A 251 -21.93 -0.07 2.81
CA LEU A 251 -21.59 0.74 1.63
C LEU A 251 -20.96 2.11 1.98
N THR A 252 -20.48 2.28 3.21
CA THR A 252 -19.91 3.53 3.73
C THR A 252 -18.48 3.30 4.17
N MET A 253 -17.55 3.96 3.48
CA MET A 253 -16.14 4.02 3.88
C MET A 253 -16.01 5.13 4.90
N SER A 254 -16.09 4.79 6.20
CA SER A 254 -16.20 5.79 7.28
C SER A 254 -15.05 6.79 7.35
N GLN A 255 -13.89 6.45 6.76
CA GLN A 255 -12.68 7.27 6.73
C GLN A 255 -12.41 7.95 5.39
N ASP A 256 -13.19 7.65 4.34
CA ASP A 256 -13.13 8.36 3.06
C ASP A 256 -14.32 9.32 2.94
N GLY A 257 -14.06 10.60 3.20
CA GLY A 257 -15.07 11.67 3.10
C GLY A 257 -15.60 11.91 1.69
N ASN A 258 -14.97 11.33 0.66
CA ASN A 258 -15.40 11.41 -0.74
C ASN A 258 -16.10 10.12 -1.21
N ALA A 259 -16.20 9.08 -0.38
CA ALA A 259 -16.86 7.83 -0.77
C ALA A 259 -18.34 8.06 -1.06
N GLN A 260 -18.74 7.81 -2.31
CA GLN A 260 -20.11 7.98 -2.80
C GLN A 260 -20.83 6.66 -3.03
N ASN A 261 -20.27 5.53 -2.60
CA ASN A 261 -20.77 4.19 -2.91
C ASN A 261 -22.23 4.01 -2.47
N LEU A 262 -22.57 4.41 -1.23
CA LEU A 262 -23.96 4.40 -0.74
C LEU A 262 -24.89 5.33 -1.54
N ASP A 263 -24.39 6.50 -1.97
CA ASP A 263 -25.17 7.46 -2.74
C ASP A 263 -25.45 6.93 -4.16
N PHE A 264 -24.45 6.31 -4.80
CA PHE A 264 -24.61 5.66 -6.09
C PHE A 264 -25.58 4.49 -6.03
N GLU A 265 -25.46 3.60 -5.04
CA GLU A 265 -26.38 2.47 -4.87
C GLU A 265 -27.82 2.97 -4.63
N GLY A 266 -28.01 3.92 -3.71
CA GLY A 266 -29.34 4.44 -3.40
C GLY A 266 -30.01 5.22 -4.54
N LYS A 267 -29.22 5.73 -5.49
CA LYS A 267 -29.73 6.48 -6.66
C LYS A 267 -29.81 5.63 -7.94
N ALA A 268 -29.10 4.50 -8.02
CA ALA A 268 -29.01 3.67 -9.23
C ALA A 268 -30.38 3.29 -9.78
N ASP A 269 -31.30 2.85 -8.92
CA ASP A 269 -32.66 2.44 -9.30
C ASP A 269 -33.52 3.58 -9.87
N ASN A 270 -33.18 4.83 -9.59
CA ASN A 270 -33.93 6.01 -10.02
C ASN A 270 -33.34 6.68 -11.28
N TYR A 271 -32.21 6.19 -11.80
CA TYR A 271 -31.55 6.80 -12.97
C TYR A 271 -32.19 6.43 -14.31
N LEU A 272 -32.79 5.25 -14.42
CA LEU A 272 -33.40 4.74 -15.65
C LEU A 272 -34.90 4.47 -15.45
N ASP A 273 -35.73 5.37 -15.98
CA ASP A 273 -37.18 5.23 -15.96
C ASP A 273 -37.67 4.34 -17.11
N PHE A 274 -38.04 3.09 -16.79
CA PHE A 274 -38.64 2.14 -17.73
C PHE A 274 -40.18 2.08 -17.61
N SER A 275 -40.81 3.05 -16.94
CA SER A 275 -42.27 3.10 -16.81
C SER A 275 -42.98 3.55 -18.10
N GLU A 276 -42.25 4.15 -19.04
CA GLU A 276 -42.79 4.53 -20.35
C GLU A 276 -42.77 3.37 -21.35
N THR A 277 -43.95 2.84 -21.69
CA THR A 277 -44.11 1.86 -22.77
C THR A 277 -43.84 2.52 -24.13
N ASN A 278 -42.94 1.93 -24.93
CA ASN A 278 -42.65 2.37 -26.29
C ASN A 278 -43.93 2.42 -27.16
N PRO A 279 -44.41 3.60 -27.57
CA PRO A 279 -45.67 3.74 -28.29
C PRO A 279 -45.63 3.26 -29.75
N PHE A 280 -44.47 2.80 -30.24
CA PHE A 280 -44.27 2.36 -31.62
C PHE A 280 -43.81 0.90 -31.76
N GLY A 281 -43.75 0.13 -30.66
CA GLY A 281 -43.16 -1.21 -30.63
C GLY A 281 -44.11 -2.36 -30.27
N GLU A 282 -45.32 -2.11 -29.78
CA GLU A 282 -46.25 -3.20 -29.46
C GLU A 282 -46.98 -3.69 -30.71
N VAL A 283 -46.88 -4.99 -30.96
CA VAL A 283 -47.70 -5.70 -31.95
C VAL A 283 -49.08 -5.90 -31.32
N THR A 284 -50.10 -5.21 -31.85
CA THR A 284 -51.51 -5.58 -31.63
C THR A 284 -51.81 -7.00 -32.08
#